data_AF-A0A8I1KCZ9-F1
#
_entry.id   AF-A0A8I1KCZ9-F1
#
_cell.length_a   1.000
_cell.length_b   1.000
_cell.length_c   1.000
_cell.angle_alpha   90.00
_cell.angle_beta   90.00
_cell.angle_gamma   90.00
#
_symmetry.space_group_name_H-M   'P 1'
#
loop_
_entity.id
_entity.type
_entity.pdbx_description
1 polymer ?
#
loop_
_entity_poly.entity_id
_entity_poly.type
_entity_poly.pdbx_seq_one_letter_code
_entity_poly.pdbx_strand_id
1 'polypeptide(L)'
;MTRIGRPAPPESGRNTWVQTERAAHEAWARLITRAPMAARLAHVLVANMDTTSNAVVASQATIGELMGGVHRNTVRKAIQVLEAERWIEVLQIGGKGGALAYVVNSRVAWGQSREAIRHAAFAARVLVSSSEQTESVDERPPLRQIPVLLRGERQLPSGPSGEPPSQPALDGLEPDLPSLNDEPDA
;
A
#
# COMPACT_ATOMS: atom_id res chain seq x y z
N MET A 1 -19.87 4.93 4.36
CA MET A 1 -18.51 4.54 4.80
C MET A 1 -17.62 5.77 4.77
N THR A 2 -17.51 6.46 5.91
CA THR A 2 -16.64 7.65 6.06
C THR A 2 -15.23 7.16 6.37
N ARG A 3 -14.28 7.33 5.44
CA ARG A 3 -12.89 6.90 5.61
C ARG A 3 -12.12 7.93 6.42
N ILE A 4 -11.47 7.49 7.49
CA ILE A 4 -10.77 8.33 8.46
C ILE A 4 -9.34 8.63 7.97
N GLY A 5 -8.90 9.89 8.11
CA GLY A 5 -7.49 10.28 8.14
C GLY A 5 -6.71 10.31 6.83
N ARG A 6 -7.34 10.41 5.67
CA ARG A 6 -6.60 10.54 4.40
C ARG A 6 -6.41 12.01 4.05
N PRO A 7 -5.18 12.50 3.76
CA PRO A 7 -5.06 13.69 2.92
C PRO A 7 -5.88 13.44 1.65
N ALA A 8 -6.47 14.50 1.07
CA ALA A 8 -7.09 14.40 -0.24
C ALA A 8 -6.14 13.58 -1.14
N PRO A 9 -6.60 12.48 -1.76
CA PRO A 9 -5.72 11.70 -2.62
C PRO A 9 -5.08 12.71 -3.58
N PRO A 10 -3.75 12.67 -3.80
CA PRO A 10 -3.20 13.46 -4.90
C PRO A 10 -4.07 13.18 -6.13
N GLU A 11 -4.41 14.20 -6.90
CA GLU A 11 -5.17 14.08 -8.17
C GLU A 11 -4.44 13.21 -9.21
N SER A 12 -3.48 12.38 -8.81
CA SER A 12 -3.03 11.27 -9.63
C SER A 12 -4.20 10.30 -9.76
N GLY A 13 -4.99 10.50 -10.80
CA GLY A 13 -5.92 9.49 -11.29
C GLY A 13 -5.21 8.14 -11.25
N ARG A 14 -5.88 7.13 -10.69
CA ARG A 14 -5.37 5.75 -10.73
C ARG A 14 -4.91 5.49 -12.16
N ASN A 15 -3.64 5.16 -12.38
CA ASN A 15 -3.19 4.79 -13.71
C ASN A 15 -3.94 3.51 -14.09
N THR A 16 -4.99 3.68 -14.90
CA THR A 16 -5.92 2.61 -15.33
C THR A 16 -5.26 1.67 -16.34
N TRP A 17 -4.07 2.01 -16.84
CA TRP A 17 -3.36 1.28 -17.86
C TRP A 17 -1.91 1.04 -17.43
N VAL A 18 -1.38 -0.11 -17.87
CA VAL A 18 0.03 -0.49 -17.70
C VAL A 18 0.64 -0.64 -19.09
N GLN A 19 1.81 -0.05 -19.29
CA GLN A 19 2.57 -0.25 -20.51
C GLN A 19 3.56 -1.40 -20.34
N THR A 20 3.68 -2.23 -21.38
CA THR A 20 4.66 -3.32 -21.43
C THR A 20 5.48 -3.20 -22.72
N GLU A 21 6.78 -3.48 -22.64
CA GLU A 21 7.64 -3.53 -23.82
C GLU A 21 7.23 -4.73 -24.69
N ARG A 22 7.34 -4.61 -26.02
CA ARG A 22 6.95 -5.69 -26.96
C ARG A 22 7.65 -7.01 -26.63
N ALA A 23 8.97 -6.97 -26.39
CA ALA A 23 9.75 -8.15 -26.05
C ALA A 23 9.30 -8.80 -24.73
N ALA A 24 8.90 -7.99 -23.76
CA ALA A 24 8.36 -8.49 -22.49
C ALA A 24 7.00 -9.15 -22.70
N HIS A 25 6.14 -8.56 -23.53
CA HIS A 25 4.84 -9.11 -23.87
C HIS A 25 4.95 -10.46 -24.60
N GLU A 26 5.89 -10.60 -25.54
CA GLU A 26 6.19 -11.87 -26.21
C GLU A 26 6.77 -12.92 -25.27
N ALA A 27 7.67 -12.51 -24.35
CA ALA A 27 8.17 -13.40 -23.31
C ALA A 27 7.05 -13.89 -22.39
N TRP A 28 6.06 -13.02 -22.13
CA TRP A 28 4.90 -13.37 -21.31
C TRP A 28 4.01 -14.38 -22.03
N ALA A 29 3.79 -14.22 -23.33
CA ALA A 29 3.07 -15.21 -24.14
C ALA A 29 3.73 -16.60 -24.04
N ARG A 30 5.06 -16.67 -24.07
CA ARG A 30 5.81 -17.93 -23.86
C ARG A 30 5.68 -18.47 -22.44
N LEU A 31 5.66 -17.60 -21.43
CA LEU A 31 5.45 -17.97 -20.04
C LEU A 31 4.06 -18.59 -19.83
N ILE A 32 3.02 -18.06 -20.48
CA ILE A 32 1.65 -18.61 -20.40
C ILE A 32 1.62 -20.07 -20.84
N THR A 33 2.29 -20.40 -21.95
CA THR A 33 2.34 -21.77 -22.48
C THR A 33 3.02 -22.74 -21.51
N ARG A 34 4.14 -22.36 -20.89
CA ARG A 34 4.93 -23.27 -20.04
C ARG A 34 4.48 -23.29 -18.57
N ALA A 35 4.08 -22.14 -18.04
CA ALA A 35 3.79 -21.93 -16.62
C ALA A 35 2.59 -20.99 -16.45
N PRO A 36 1.37 -21.45 -16.80
CA PRO A 36 0.18 -20.60 -16.81
C PRO A 36 -0.15 -19.99 -15.44
N MET A 37 0.13 -20.71 -14.35
CA MET A 37 -0.05 -20.19 -12.98
C MET A 37 0.90 -19.05 -12.63
N ALA A 38 2.15 -19.13 -13.10
CA ALA A 38 3.13 -18.05 -12.93
C ALA A 38 2.72 -16.83 -13.76
N ALA A 39 2.31 -17.04 -15.00
CA ALA A 39 1.80 -15.95 -15.85
C ALA A 39 0.55 -15.27 -15.24
N ARG A 40 -0.38 -16.04 -14.67
CA ARG A 40 -1.55 -15.49 -13.97
C ARG A 40 -1.14 -14.67 -12.75
N LEU A 41 -0.20 -15.17 -11.95
CA LEU A 41 0.33 -14.42 -10.80
C LEU A 41 0.97 -13.10 -11.25
N ALA A 42 1.78 -13.12 -12.31
CA ALA A 42 2.38 -11.90 -12.85
C ALA A 42 1.30 -10.85 -13.24
N HIS A 43 0.17 -11.28 -13.80
CA HIS A 43 -0.93 -10.36 -14.14
C HIS A 43 -1.57 -9.77 -12.89
N VAL A 44 -1.79 -10.58 -11.86
CA VAL A 44 -2.32 -10.11 -10.57
C VAL A 44 -1.37 -9.11 -9.93
N LEU A 45 -0.06 -9.37 -9.94
CA LEU A 45 0.93 -8.44 -9.39
C LEU A 45 0.95 -7.13 -10.18
N VAL A 46 0.99 -7.18 -11.51
CA VAL A 46 0.97 -5.99 -12.37
C VAL A 46 -0.31 -5.17 -12.21
N ALA A 47 -1.47 -5.82 -12.06
CA ALA A 47 -2.74 -5.13 -11.83
C ALA A 47 -2.83 -4.46 -10.45
N ASN A 48 -2.00 -4.89 -9.49
CA ASN A 48 -2.00 -4.39 -8.12
C ASN A 48 -0.71 -3.63 -7.77
N MET A 49 0.23 -3.43 -8.68
CA MET A 49 1.46 -2.72 -8.36
C MET A 49 1.21 -1.22 -8.17
N ASP A 50 1.92 -0.61 -7.20
CA ASP A 50 1.85 0.83 -7.04
C ASP A 50 2.62 1.55 -8.17
N THR A 51 2.08 2.67 -8.62
CA THR A 51 2.59 3.42 -9.77
C THR A 51 4.02 3.94 -9.54
N THR A 52 4.39 4.18 -8.28
CA THR A 52 5.67 4.80 -7.92
C THR A 52 6.78 3.76 -7.69
N SER A 53 6.45 2.52 -7.33
CA SER A 53 7.46 1.52 -6.92
C SER A 53 7.40 0.18 -7.64
N ASN A 54 6.39 -0.05 -8.48
CA ASN A 54 6.14 -1.35 -9.11
C ASN A 54 6.13 -2.52 -8.10
N ALA A 55 5.82 -2.25 -6.82
CA ALA A 55 5.89 -3.23 -5.74
C ALA A 55 4.51 -3.54 -5.15
N VAL A 56 4.32 -4.80 -4.76
CA VAL A 56 3.13 -5.31 -4.06
C VAL A 56 3.59 -6.01 -2.80
N VAL A 57 3.09 -5.62 -1.63
CA VAL A 57 3.36 -6.31 -0.37
C VAL A 57 2.14 -7.12 0.03
N ALA A 58 2.26 -8.43 0.14
CA ALA A 58 1.14 -9.31 0.45
C ALA A 58 1.62 -10.65 1.00
N SER A 59 0.79 -11.32 1.80
CA SER A 59 1.01 -12.72 2.11
C SER A 59 0.76 -13.61 0.88
N GLN A 60 1.31 -14.84 0.89
CA GLN A 60 1.02 -15.82 -0.17
C GLN A 60 -0.44 -16.29 -0.16
N ALA A 61 -1.12 -16.25 0.99
CA ALA A 61 -2.53 -16.61 1.09
C ALA A 61 -3.42 -15.52 0.47
N THR A 62 -3.16 -14.24 0.77
CA THR A 62 -3.82 -13.09 0.15
C THR A 62 -3.65 -13.11 -1.38
N ILE A 63 -2.44 -13.41 -1.88
CA ILE A 63 -2.22 -13.58 -3.33
C ILE A 63 -3.06 -14.73 -3.88
N GLY A 64 -3.16 -15.85 -3.16
CA GLY A 64 -4.00 -16.98 -3.53
C GLY A 64 -5.48 -16.60 -3.69
N GLU A 65 -6.00 -15.81 -2.76
CA GLU A 65 -7.36 -15.25 -2.82
C GLU A 65 -7.55 -14.34 -4.03
N LEU A 66 -6.61 -13.41 -4.27
CA LEU A 66 -6.64 -12.51 -5.43
C LEU A 66 -6.55 -13.26 -6.77
N MET A 67 -5.87 -14.40 -6.78
CA MET A 67 -5.86 -15.29 -7.92
C MET A 67 -7.18 -16.04 -8.10
N GLY A 68 -8.17 -15.92 -7.23
CA GLY A 68 -9.46 -16.64 -7.31
C GLY A 68 -9.46 -17.94 -6.51
N GLY A 69 -8.91 -17.93 -5.29
CA GLY A 69 -8.97 -19.07 -4.36
C GLY A 69 -7.89 -20.14 -4.57
N VAL A 70 -6.68 -19.73 -4.99
CA VAL A 70 -5.54 -20.65 -5.18
C VAL A 70 -4.86 -20.95 -3.85
N HIS A 71 -4.56 -22.22 -3.61
CA HIS A 71 -3.84 -22.63 -2.42
C HIS A 71 -2.40 -22.07 -2.38
N ARG A 72 -1.95 -21.65 -1.19
CA ARG A 72 -0.62 -21.01 -0.96
C ARG A 72 0.57 -21.78 -1.55
N ASN A 73 0.54 -23.10 -1.55
CA ASN A 73 1.64 -23.92 -2.10
C ASN A 73 1.77 -23.76 -3.62
N THR A 74 0.66 -23.56 -4.33
CA THR A 74 0.67 -23.30 -5.77
C THR A 74 1.19 -21.90 -6.05
N VAL A 75 0.78 -20.92 -5.24
CA VAL A 75 1.32 -19.55 -5.29
C VAL A 75 2.84 -19.56 -5.09
N ARG A 76 3.33 -20.27 -4.06
CA ARG A 76 4.76 -20.42 -3.80
C ARG A 76 5.52 -20.98 -5.01
N LYS A 77 5.00 -22.02 -5.66
CA LYS A 77 5.63 -22.59 -6.87
C LYS A 77 5.64 -21.58 -8.03
N ALA A 78 4.55 -20.84 -8.21
CA ALA A 78 4.46 -19.78 -9.22
C ALA A 78 5.47 -18.66 -8.96
N ILE A 79 5.62 -18.23 -7.70
CA ILE A 79 6.64 -17.24 -7.28
C ILE A 79 8.04 -17.72 -7.66
N GLN A 80 8.38 -18.98 -7.35
CA GLN A 80 9.70 -19.55 -7.66
C GLN A 80 10.01 -19.50 -9.17
N VAL A 81 9.02 -19.76 -10.02
CA VAL A 81 9.18 -19.65 -11.49
C VAL A 81 9.42 -18.20 -11.90
N LEU A 82 8.62 -17.26 -11.38
CA LEU A 82 8.76 -15.84 -11.70
C LEU A 82 10.10 -15.26 -11.23
N GLU A 83 10.57 -15.66 -10.06
CA GLU A 83 11.86 -15.26 -9.50
C GLU A 83 13.03 -15.85 -10.31
N ALA A 84 13.00 -17.15 -10.61
CA ALA A 84 14.04 -17.82 -11.39
C ALA A 84 14.21 -17.22 -12.80
N GLU A 85 13.10 -16.79 -13.42
CA GLU A 85 13.10 -16.15 -14.73
C GLU A 85 13.19 -14.61 -14.68
N ARG A 86 13.39 -14.04 -13.47
CA ARG A 86 13.58 -12.59 -13.22
C ARG A 86 12.42 -11.70 -13.66
N TRP A 87 11.20 -12.21 -13.56
CA TRP A 87 9.97 -11.43 -13.71
C TRP A 87 9.72 -10.55 -12.48
N ILE A 88 10.05 -11.07 -11.29
CA ILE A 88 9.87 -10.41 -10.01
C ILE A 88 11.09 -10.60 -9.12
N GLU A 89 11.24 -9.72 -8.14
CA GLU A 89 12.13 -9.88 -7.00
C GLU A 89 11.29 -10.03 -5.72
N VAL A 90 11.66 -10.97 -4.85
CA VAL A 90 10.96 -11.25 -3.61
C VAL A 90 11.80 -10.77 -2.43
N LEU A 91 11.26 -9.84 -1.66
CA LEU A 91 11.90 -9.25 -0.50
C LEU A 91 11.12 -9.60 0.77
N GLN A 92 11.84 -9.91 1.84
CA GLN A 92 11.24 -10.23 3.13
C GLN A 92 11.26 -8.99 4.03
N ILE A 93 10.10 -8.61 4.55
CA ILE A 93 9.93 -7.46 5.43
C ILE A 93 9.65 -7.95 6.85
N GLY A 94 10.50 -7.59 7.82
CA GLY A 94 10.27 -7.87 9.24
C GLY A 94 10.78 -9.22 9.76
N GLY A 95 11.78 -9.83 9.10
CA GLY A 95 12.40 -11.06 9.58
C GLY A 95 11.56 -12.33 9.35
N LYS A 96 11.95 -13.46 9.94
CA LYS A 96 11.35 -14.79 9.70
C LYS A 96 9.86 -14.82 10.07
N GLY A 97 8.99 -14.90 9.07
CA GLY A 97 7.53 -14.88 9.24
C GLY A 97 6.88 -13.52 8.98
N GLY A 98 7.66 -12.48 8.67
CA GLY A 98 7.15 -11.19 8.23
C GLY A 98 6.59 -11.20 6.79
N ALA A 99 6.00 -10.08 6.39
CA ALA A 99 5.34 -9.94 5.09
C ALA A 99 6.35 -10.04 3.92
N LEU A 100 5.87 -10.49 2.77
CA LEU A 100 6.67 -10.53 1.54
C LEU A 100 6.30 -9.34 0.65
N ALA A 101 7.32 -8.72 0.09
CA ALA A 101 7.21 -7.73 -0.97
C ALA A 101 7.63 -8.36 -2.30
N TYR A 102 6.81 -8.16 -3.32
CA TYR A 102 7.04 -8.59 -4.68
C TYR A 102 7.27 -7.35 -5.53
N VAL A 103 8.51 -7.15 -5.99
CA VAL A 103 8.87 -6.05 -6.88
C VAL A 103 8.83 -6.56 -8.31
N VAL A 104 7.97 -5.97 -9.14
CA VAL A 104 7.89 -6.32 -10.56
C VAL A 104 9.07 -5.67 -11.29
N ASN A 105 9.75 -6.46 -12.12
CA ASN A 105 10.90 -5.96 -12.88
C ASN A 105 10.49 -4.78 -13.78
N SER A 106 11.10 -3.62 -13.57
CA SER A 106 10.80 -2.39 -14.31
C SER A 106 11.08 -2.49 -15.81
N ARG A 107 11.86 -3.48 -16.28
CA ARG A 107 12.04 -3.76 -17.72
C ARG A 107 10.85 -4.50 -18.34
N VAL A 108 9.96 -5.07 -17.53
CA VAL A 108 8.81 -5.88 -17.96
C VAL A 108 7.52 -5.06 -18.00
N ALA A 109 7.28 -4.22 -16.99
CA ALA A 109 6.08 -3.40 -16.89
C ALA A 109 6.38 -2.04 -16.25
N TRP A 110 5.71 -0.99 -16.74
CA TRP A 110 5.92 0.39 -16.31
C TRP A 110 4.58 1.09 -16.09
N GLY A 111 4.47 1.81 -14.97
CA GLY A 111 3.35 2.71 -14.68
C GLY A 111 3.64 4.21 -14.88
N GLN A 112 4.89 4.63 -15.12
CA GLN A 112 5.31 6.04 -15.28
C GLN A 112 6.45 6.22 -16.30
N SER A 113 6.84 7.48 -16.58
CA SER A 113 7.97 7.83 -17.45
C SER A 113 9.34 7.46 -16.81
N ARG A 114 10.35 7.21 -17.65
CA ARG A 114 11.69 6.75 -17.24
C ARG A 114 12.44 7.70 -16.30
N GLU A 115 12.03 8.97 -16.18
CA GLU A 115 12.67 9.96 -15.31
C GLU A 115 12.34 9.78 -13.82
N ALA A 116 11.17 9.22 -13.48
CA ALA A 116 10.74 9.00 -12.10
C ALA A 116 11.60 7.96 -11.35
N ILE A 117 12.46 7.22 -12.05
CA ILE A 117 13.35 6.19 -11.50
C ILE A 117 14.47 6.81 -10.62
N ARG A 118 14.79 8.11 -10.79
CA ARG A 118 15.97 8.73 -10.15
C ARG A 118 15.80 9.10 -8.67
N HIS A 119 14.58 9.09 -8.14
CA HIS A 119 14.29 9.42 -6.74
C HIS A 119 13.55 8.26 -6.07
N ALA A 120 14.26 7.46 -5.26
CA ALA A 120 13.70 6.29 -4.61
C ALA A 120 12.99 6.65 -3.29
N ALA A 121 11.78 7.18 -3.39
CA ALA A 121 10.81 7.05 -2.30
C ALA A 121 10.12 5.69 -2.46
N PHE A 122 10.29 4.78 -1.49
CA PHE A 122 9.64 3.46 -1.51
C PHE A 122 8.17 3.60 -1.08
N ALA A 123 7.31 4.04 -2.00
CA ALA A 123 5.87 3.85 -1.84
C ALA A 123 5.57 2.37 -2.07
N ALA A 124 4.75 1.68 -1.30
CA ALA A 124 4.40 0.29 -1.60
C ALA A 124 2.94 0.04 -1.33
N ARG A 125 2.27 -0.70 -2.21
CA ARG A 125 0.90 -1.12 -1.96
C ARG A 125 0.89 -2.36 -1.09
N VAL A 126 0.48 -2.19 0.16
CA VAL A 126 0.28 -3.30 1.10
C VAL A 126 -1.14 -3.83 0.96
N LEU A 127 -1.26 -5.10 0.61
CA LEU A 127 -2.50 -5.86 0.53
C LEU A 127 -2.61 -6.72 1.77
N VAL A 128 -3.74 -6.61 2.45
CA VAL A 128 -4.05 -7.34 3.67
C VAL A 128 -5.43 -7.93 3.49
N SER A 129 -5.58 -9.24 3.69
CA SER A 129 -6.89 -9.89 3.68
C SER A 129 -7.54 -9.87 5.05
N SER A 130 -8.86 -9.76 5.08
CA SER A 130 -9.67 -9.87 6.30
C SER A 130 -9.59 -11.27 6.90
N SER A 131 -9.38 -12.31 6.08
CA SER A 131 -9.23 -13.70 6.53
C SER A 131 -7.98 -13.93 7.37
N GLU A 132 -6.98 -13.04 7.26
CA GLU A 132 -5.71 -13.11 7.99
C GLU A 132 -5.72 -12.30 9.28
N GLN A 133 -6.86 -11.70 9.64
CA GLN A 133 -6.99 -10.88 10.84
C GLN A 133 -7.55 -11.69 12.01
N THR A 134 -6.95 -11.55 13.19
CA THR A 134 -7.42 -12.19 14.43
C THR A 134 -8.80 -11.71 14.85
N GLU A 135 -9.11 -10.44 14.58
CA GLU A 135 -10.40 -9.81 14.88
C GLU A 135 -11.06 -9.32 13.60
N SER A 136 -12.38 -9.47 13.52
CA SER A 136 -13.20 -8.97 12.42
C SER A 136 -12.94 -7.48 12.22
N VAL A 137 -12.55 -7.10 10.99
CA VAL A 137 -12.28 -5.69 10.65
C VAL A 137 -13.54 -4.83 10.81
N ASP A 138 -14.72 -5.43 10.62
CA ASP A 138 -16.01 -4.75 10.67
C ASP A 138 -16.51 -4.50 12.10
N GLU A 139 -15.98 -5.23 13.10
CA GLU A 139 -16.39 -5.13 14.50
C GLU A 139 -15.49 -4.20 15.33
N ARG A 140 -14.42 -3.64 14.72
CA ARG A 140 -13.47 -2.77 15.42
C ARG A 140 -14.10 -1.40 15.70
N PRO A 141 -13.86 -0.81 16.88
CA PRO A 141 -14.28 0.56 17.14
C PRO A 141 -13.65 1.52 16.11
N PRO A 142 -14.36 2.61 15.75
CA PRO A 142 -13.84 3.56 14.77
C PRO A 142 -12.50 4.13 15.25
N LEU A 143 -11.53 4.22 14.33
CA LEU A 143 -10.23 4.82 14.63
C LEU A 143 -10.42 6.27 15.10
N ARG A 144 -9.56 6.70 16.02
CA ARG A 144 -9.55 8.10 16.46
C ARG A 144 -9.35 9.00 15.24
N GLN A 145 -10.32 9.87 14.98
CA GLN A 145 -10.22 10.80 13.85
C GLN A 145 -9.26 11.93 14.22
N ILE A 146 -8.16 12.04 13.48
CA ILE A 146 -7.32 13.24 13.50
C ILE A 146 -7.93 14.21 12.48
N PRO A 147 -8.24 15.46 12.88
CA PRO A 147 -8.72 16.48 11.94
C PRO A 147 -7.69 16.67 10.82
N VAL A 148 -8.13 16.57 9.57
CA VAL A 148 -7.30 16.88 8.40
C VAL A 148 -7.83 18.18 7.81
N LEU A 149 -6.99 19.20 7.71
CA LEU A 149 -7.36 20.47 7.07
C LEU A 149 -7.32 20.33 5.55
N LEU A 150 -8.40 20.70 4.88
CA LEU A 150 -8.43 20.84 3.43
C LEU A 150 -7.85 22.21 3.02
N ARG A 151 -7.52 22.35 1.73
CA ARG A 151 -6.93 23.59 1.19
C ARG A 151 -7.92 24.75 1.38
N GLY A 152 -7.53 25.75 2.18
CA GLY A 152 -8.35 26.93 2.48
C GLY A 152 -9.16 26.83 3.77
N GLU A 153 -9.14 25.67 4.45
CA GLU A 153 -9.72 25.53 5.79
C GLU A 153 -8.75 26.06 6.85
N ARG A 154 -9.31 26.75 7.85
CA ARG A 154 -8.58 27.15 9.07
C ARG A 154 -9.09 26.30 10.21
N GLN A 155 -8.16 25.70 10.97
CA GLN A 155 -8.53 24.99 12.18
C GLN A 155 -9.09 26.00 13.19
N LEU A 156 -10.31 25.76 13.68
CA LEU A 156 -10.85 26.52 14.80
C LEU A 156 -10.65 25.69 16.07
N PRO A 157 -10.04 26.27 17.11
CA PRO A 157 -9.92 25.62 18.41
C PRO A 157 -11.32 25.50 19.00
N SER A 158 -11.92 24.32 18.84
CA SER A 158 -13.28 24.04 19.27
C SER A 158 -13.37 22.62 19.79
N GLY A 159 -14.05 22.45 20.93
CA GLY A 159 -14.27 21.15 21.56
C GLY A 159 -14.13 21.21 23.09
N PRO A 160 -14.78 20.29 23.82
CA PRO A 160 -14.60 20.16 25.25
C PRO A 160 -13.15 19.78 25.56
N SER A 161 -12.49 20.51 26.45
CA SER A 161 -11.18 20.13 26.98
C SER A 161 -11.28 18.82 27.76
N GLY A 162 -10.17 18.07 27.86
CA GLY A 162 -10.11 16.88 28.69
C GLY A 162 -10.39 17.19 30.16
N GLU A 163 -10.60 16.14 30.96
CA GLU A 163 -10.68 16.31 32.41
C GLU A 163 -9.39 16.97 32.94
N PRO A 164 -9.46 17.75 34.03
CA PRO A 164 -8.28 18.35 34.67
C PRO A 164 -7.20 17.28 34.91
N PRO A 165 -5.91 17.57 34.71
CA PRO A 165 -5.25 18.88 34.78
C PRO A 165 -5.12 19.66 33.45
N SER A 166 -5.95 19.35 32.44
CA SER A 166 -5.98 20.10 31.18
C SER A 166 -6.31 21.59 31.41
N GLN A 167 -5.32 22.48 31.42
CA GLN A 167 -5.55 23.93 31.47
C GLN A 167 -6.27 24.34 30.17
N PRO A 168 -7.50 24.89 30.23
CA PRO A 168 -8.18 25.36 29.03
C PRO A 168 -7.45 26.60 28.48
N ALA A 169 -7.48 26.74 27.15
CA ALA A 169 -7.01 27.96 26.51
C ALA A 169 -7.87 29.16 26.96
N LEU A 170 -7.24 30.31 27.10
CA LEU A 170 -7.95 31.56 27.38
C LEU A 170 -8.71 31.99 26.12
N ASP A 171 -9.94 32.49 26.30
CA ASP A 171 -10.82 32.94 25.22
C ASP A 171 -10.11 33.97 24.32
N GLY A 172 -9.96 33.63 23.04
CA GLY A 172 -9.28 34.45 22.03
C GLY A 172 -7.75 34.35 21.99
N LEU A 173 -7.14 33.50 22.82
CA LEU A 173 -5.70 33.20 22.85
C LEU A 173 -5.39 31.74 22.53
N GLU A 174 -6.29 31.08 21.82
CA GLU A 174 -6.12 29.69 21.46
C GLU A 174 -5.00 29.53 20.42
N PRO A 175 -4.07 28.57 20.62
CA PRO A 175 -2.99 28.34 19.67
C PRO A 175 -3.54 27.77 18.34
N ASP A 176 -2.99 28.25 17.21
CA ASP A 176 -3.22 27.62 15.91
C ASP A 176 -2.62 26.20 15.94
N LEU A 177 -3.45 25.21 15.64
CA LEU A 177 -3.06 23.80 15.64
C LEU A 177 -2.41 23.41 14.30
N PRO A 178 -1.40 22.51 14.28
CA PRO A 178 -0.88 21.75 15.43
C PRO A 178 0.14 22.55 16.26
N SER A 179 -0.09 22.65 17.57
CA SER A 179 0.86 23.20 18.52
C SER A 179 1.53 22.08 19.30
N LEU A 180 2.85 22.16 19.47
CA LEU A 180 3.57 21.34 20.45
C LEU A 180 3.34 21.98 21.82
N ASN A 181 2.77 21.22 22.75
CA ASN A 181 2.83 21.59 24.16
C ASN A 181 4.17 21.04 24.66
N ASP A 182 5.11 21.93 24.99
CA ASP A 182 6.25 21.52 25.79
C ASP A 182 5.69 21.07 27.15
N GLU A 183 5.70 19.77 27.41
CA GLU A 183 5.53 19.26 28.77
C GLU A 183 6.74 19.78 29.57
N PRO A 184 6.54 20.63 30.60
CA PRO A 184 7.63 20.94 31.51
C PRO A 184 7.93 19.66 32.31
N ASP A 185 9.20 19.26 32.28
CA ASP A 185 9.78 18.11 32.96
C ASP A 185 9.09 17.73 34.30
N ALA A 186 8.77 16.44 34.45
CA ALA A 186 8.56 15.78 35.74
C ALA A 186 9.84 15.03 36.16
#